data_AF-A0A2D6SUE0-F1
#
_entry.id   AF-A0A2D6SUE0-F1
#
_cell.length_a   1.000
_cell.length_b   1.000
_cell.length_c   1.000
_cell.angle_alpha   90.00
_cell.angle_beta   90.00
_cell.angle_gamma   90.00
#
_symmetry.space_group_name_H-M   'P 1'
#
loop_
_entity.id
_entity.type
_entity.pdbx_description
1 polymer ?
#
loop_
_entity_poly.entity_id
_entity_poly.type
_entity_poly.pdbx_seq_one_letter_code
_entity_poly.pdbx_strand_id
1 'polypeptide(L)'
;MRSSFDLDLCRGRLVANAAVFALLAIATLPGCNRTLHSDDFLQPEVPLSFEEQQKLILDAVPLGTPREDVTAKLGKAGIEGEFSQGRSLFYAESWRRKDGKRLILEVDLLFDGETRTLFEVKPRSGFITHVEPAGAG
;
A
#
# COMPACT_ATOMS: atom_id res chain seq x y z
N MET A 1 -31.12 13.92 -42.04
CA MET A 1 -29.99 13.44 -42.87
C MET A 1 -29.75 14.43 -43.99
N ARG A 2 -28.47 14.54 -44.39
CA ARG A 2 -27.89 15.41 -45.45
C ARG A 2 -27.60 16.82 -44.92
N SER A 3 -26.42 17.18 -44.42
CA SER A 3 -25.02 16.86 -44.76
C SER A 3 -24.73 16.95 -46.25
N SER A 4 -23.84 17.87 -46.61
CA SER A 4 -22.62 17.60 -47.39
C SER A 4 -22.11 18.90 -48.03
N PHE A 5 -20.99 19.40 -47.52
CA PHE A 5 -19.66 19.38 -48.16
C PHE A 5 -19.42 20.69 -48.94
N ASP A 6 -18.80 21.71 -48.34
CA ASP A 6 -17.35 21.86 -48.05
C ASP A 6 -16.52 21.95 -49.33
N LEU A 7 -15.85 23.08 -49.54
CA LEU A 7 -14.75 23.23 -50.47
C LEU A 7 -13.92 24.46 -50.11
N ASP A 8 -12.68 24.12 -49.82
CA ASP A 8 -11.63 24.85 -49.14
C ASP A 8 -10.81 25.73 -50.12
N LEU A 9 -10.01 26.61 -49.52
CA LEU A 9 -8.80 27.25 -50.05
C LEU A 9 -8.90 28.29 -51.18
N CYS A 10 -8.65 29.56 -50.84
CA CYS A 10 -7.35 30.22 -51.10
C CYS A 10 -7.32 31.73 -50.75
N ARG A 11 -6.16 32.17 -50.22
CA ARG A 11 -5.57 33.54 -50.27
C ARG A 11 -6.30 34.65 -49.49
N GLY A 12 -5.65 35.47 -48.65
CA GLY A 12 -4.25 35.67 -48.33
C GLY A 12 -4.01 37.13 -47.89
N ARG A 13 -3.03 37.31 -47.00
CA ARG A 13 -2.30 38.55 -46.61
C ARG A 13 -3.04 39.58 -45.73
N LEU A 14 -2.63 39.80 -44.47
CA LEU A 14 -1.39 40.45 -43.92
C LEU A 14 -1.70 41.90 -43.56
N VAL A 15 -1.64 42.28 -42.27
CA VAL A 15 -1.13 43.53 -41.64
C VAL A 15 -1.50 43.41 -40.14
N ALA A 16 -0.75 43.77 -39.10
CA ALA A 16 0.66 43.87 -38.74
C ALA A 16 0.69 44.20 -37.23
N ASN A 17 1.82 43.92 -36.57
CA ASN A 17 2.37 44.56 -35.36
C ASN A 17 1.55 44.49 -34.04
N ALA A 18 1.97 43.73 -33.04
CA ALA A 18 3.12 43.95 -32.13
C ALA A 18 2.90 45.07 -31.10
N ALA A 19 3.17 44.73 -29.83
CA ALA A 19 3.10 45.54 -28.61
C ALA A 19 1.67 45.68 -28.04
N VAL A 20 1.39 45.53 -26.75
CA VAL A 20 2.15 45.92 -25.57
C VAL A 20 1.75 45.02 -24.38
N PHE A 21 2.75 44.56 -23.64
CA PHE A 21 2.67 44.03 -22.28
C PHE A 21 1.99 45.02 -21.33
N ALA A 22 0.94 44.62 -20.60
CA ALA A 22 0.68 45.00 -19.20
C ALA A 22 -0.72 44.55 -18.79
N LEU A 23 -0.81 43.59 -17.87
CA LEU A 23 -1.58 43.74 -16.63
C LEU A 23 -1.38 42.51 -15.75
N LEU A 24 -0.36 42.65 -14.90
CA LEU A 24 -0.15 41.93 -13.67
C LEU A 24 -1.27 42.35 -12.68
N ALA A 25 -2.15 41.43 -12.29
CA ALA A 25 -3.03 41.61 -11.14
C ALA A 25 -3.13 40.30 -10.36
N ILE A 26 -2.37 40.31 -9.27
CA ILE A 26 -2.22 39.31 -8.22
C ILE A 26 -3.56 39.13 -7.49
N ALA A 27 -4.03 37.89 -7.39
CA ALA A 27 -4.89 37.46 -6.29
C ALA A 27 -4.57 36.00 -5.96
N THR A 28 -3.56 35.87 -5.12
CA THR A 28 -3.18 34.70 -4.35
C THR A 28 -4.36 34.16 -3.54
N LEU A 29 -4.76 32.92 -3.82
CA LEU A 29 -5.26 32.02 -2.79
C LEU A 29 -4.51 30.69 -2.91
N PRO A 30 -3.41 30.49 -2.17
CA PRO A 30 -2.97 29.15 -1.87
C PRO A 30 -4.00 28.57 -0.91
N GLY A 31 -5.08 28.01 -1.45
CA GLY A 31 -6.02 27.17 -0.71
C GLY A 31 -5.39 25.81 -0.34
N CYS A 32 -4.12 25.78 0.04
CA CYS A 32 -3.48 24.65 0.69
C CYS A 32 -3.80 24.71 2.18
N ASN A 33 -5.07 24.57 2.53
CA ASN A 33 -5.48 24.32 3.91
C ASN A 33 -5.75 22.82 4.13
N ARG A 34 -4.85 21.97 3.60
CA ARG A 34 -4.59 20.70 4.28
C ARG A 34 -3.60 21.07 5.36
N THR A 35 -4.13 21.33 6.55
CA THR A 35 -3.39 21.09 7.79
C THR A 35 -2.60 19.80 7.57
N LEU A 36 -1.29 19.94 7.40
CA LEU A 36 -0.37 18.84 7.64
C LEU A 36 -0.78 18.32 9.01
N HIS A 37 -1.38 17.14 9.02
CA HIS A 37 -1.51 16.37 10.23
C HIS A 37 -0.06 16.12 10.61
N SER A 38 0.45 16.99 11.50
CA SER A 38 1.72 16.80 12.19
C SER A 38 1.74 15.35 12.59
N ASP A 39 2.73 14.63 12.05
CA ASP A 39 3.06 13.26 12.38
C ASP A 39 2.67 13.03 13.82
N ASP A 40 1.55 12.33 13.98
CA ASP A 40 1.16 11.76 15.25
C ASP A 40 2.39 10.92 15.59
N PHE A 41 3.18 11.41 16.54
CA PHE A 41 4.26 10.68 17.16
C PHE A 41 3.57 9.46 17.76
N LEU A 42 3.39 8.45 16.90
CA LEU A 42 2.85 7.16 17.18
C LEU A 42 3.69 6.70 18.35
N GLN A 43 3.11 6.78 19.54
CA GLN A 43 3.56 5.97 20.65
C GLN A 43 3.75 4.59 20.03
N PRO A 44 4.95 4.00 20.11
CA PRO A 44 5.17 2.68 19.54
C PRO A 44 4.11 1.79 20.18
N GLU A 45 3.08 1.48 19.40
CA GLU A 45 1.99 0.64 19.86
C GLU A 45 2.68 -0.64 20.28
N VAL A 46 2.42 -1.07 21.51
CA VAL A 46 3.07 -2.27 22.07
C VAL A 46 2.96 -3.35 20.99
N PRO A 47 4.09 -3.86 20.48
CA PRO A 47 4.06 -4.81 19.38
C PRO A 47 3.19 -5.97 19.82
N LEU A 48 2.25 -6.37 18.96
CA LEU A 48 1.40 -7.54 19.24
C LEU A 48 2.32 -8.71 19.61
N SER A 49 2.00 -9.38 20.71
CA SER A 49 2.69 -10.60 21.07
C SER A 49 2.57 -11.62 19.94
N PHE A 50 3.52 -12.56 19.87
CA PHE A 50 3.46 -13.62 18.87
C PHE A 50 2.13 -14.39 18.90
N GLU A 51 1.60 -14.66 20.09
CA GLU A 51 0.32 -15.35 20.25
C GLU A 51 -0.86 -14.55 19.66
N GLU A 52 -0.87 -13.23 19.84
CA GLU A 52 -1.88 -12.36 19.26
C GLU A 52 -1.78 -12.30 17.73
N GLN A 53 -0.56 -12.23 17.19
CA GLN A 53 -0.32 -12.28 15.75
C GLN A 53 -0.76 -13.63 15.17
N GLN A 54 -0.41 -14.74 15.82
CA GLN A 54 -0.80 -16.08 15.42
C GLN A 54 -2.32 -16.23 15.40
N LYS A 55 -2.99 -15.77 16.46
CA LYS A 55 -4.45 -15.78 16.53
C LYS A 55 -5.08 -14.97 15.41
N LEU A 56 -4.57 -13.76 15.16
CA LEU A 56 -5.04 -12.90 14.07
C LEU A 56 -4.90 -13.58 12.70
N ILE A 57 -3.80 -14.29 12.46
CA ILE A 57 -3.63 -15.07 11.23
C ILE A 57 -4.63 -16.22 11.15
N LEU A 58 -4.79 -16.99 12.23
CA LEU A 58 -5.68 -18.16 12.26
C LEU A 58 -7.16 -17.79 12.16
N ASP A 59 -7.55 -16.62 12.67
CA ASP A 59 -8.90 -16.08 12.53
C ASP A 59 -9.21 -15.73 11.05
N ALA A 60 -8.19 -15.26 10.30
CA ALA A 60 -8.33 -14.95 8.87
C ALA A 60 -8.19 -16.20 7.98
N VAL A 61 -7.28 -17.09 8.34
CA VAL A 61 -6.87 -18.27 7.58
C VAL A 61 -6.72 -19.45 8.55
N PRO A 62 -7.81 -20.20 8.80
CA PRO A 62 -7.75 -21.38 9.65
C PRO A 62 -6.83 -22.45 9.08
N LEU A 63 -6.33 -23.33 9.97
CA LEU A 63 -5.61 -24.54 9.57
C LEU A 63 -6.45 -25.37 8.58
N GLY A 64 -5.78 -26.05 7.66
CA GLY A 64 -6.38 -26.75 6.53
C GLY A 64 -6.76 -25.85 5.35
N THR A 65 -6.60 -24.53 5.44
CA THR A 65 -6.89 -23.64 4.31
C THR A 65 -5.95 -23.97 3.12
N PRO A 66 -6.50 -24.15 1.90
CA PRO A 66 -5.68 -24.34 0.72
C PRO A 66 -4.79 -23.13 0.44
N ARG A 67 -3.53 -23.39 0.06
CA ARG A 67 -2.52 -22.36 -0.19
C ARG A 67 -3.00 -21.29 -1.18
N GLU A 68 -3.71 -21.67 -2.23
CA GLU A 68 -4.26 -20.77 -3.25
C GLU A 68 -5.24 -19.72 -2.71
N ASP A 69 -5.92 -20.02 -1.60
CA ASP A 69 -6.91 -19.13 -1.00
C ASP A 69 -6.29 -18.16 0.01
N VAL A 70 -5.08 -18.45 0.49
CA VAL A 70 -4.44 -17.75 1.62
C VAL A 70 -4.26 -16.27 1.33
N THR A 71 -3.64 -15.93 0.20
CA THR A 71 -3.37 -14.52 -0.15
C THR A 71 -4.67 -13.72 -0.24
N ALA A 72 -5.73 -14.30 -0.79
CA ALA A 72 -7.02 -13.63 -0.90
C ALA A 72 -7.68 -13.43 0.48
N LYS A 73 -7.62 -14.44 1.35
CA LYS A 73 -8.18 -14.37 2.72
C LYS A 73 -7.40 -13.40 3.60
N LEU A 74 -6.06 -13.46 3.58
CA LEU A 74 -5.20 -12.51 4.28
C LEU A 74 -5.41 -11.09 3.77
N GLY A 75 -5.47 -10.88 2.45
CA GLY A 75 -5.73 -9.58 1.86
C GLY A 75 -7.08 -8.99 2.30
N LYS A 76 -8.14 -9.80 2.42
CA LYS A 76 -9.44 -9.36 2.97
C LYS A 76 -9.34 -8.94 4.45
N ALA A 77 -8.44 -9.53 5.21
CA ALA A 77 -8.15 -9.14 6.59
C ALA A 77 -7.19 -7.92 6.68
N GLY A 78 -6.68 -7.43 5.54
CA GLY A 78 -5.71 -6.34 5.46
C GLY A 78 -4.27 -6.78 5.67
N ILE A 79 -3.99 -8.08 5.60
CA ILE A 79 -2.67 -8.68 5.83
C ILE A 79 -1.96 -8.85 4.48
N GLU A 80 -0.75 -8.34 4.40
CA GLU A 80 0.12 -8.37 3.23
C GLU A 80 1.30 -9.32 3.47
N GLY A 81 1.78 -9.96 2.40
CA GLY A 81 2.90 -10.89 2.45
C GLY A 81 3.09 -11.66 1.15
N GLU A 82 4.07 -12.55 1.13
CA GLU A 82 4.44 -13.30 -0.06
C GLU A 82 4.84 -14.76 0.19
N PHE A 83 4.74 -15.57 -0.86
CA PHE A 83 5.23 -16.95 -0.82
C PHE A 83 6.72 -17.01 -1.12
N SER A 84 7.45 -17.87 -0.40
CA SER A 84 8.81 -18.26 -0.78
C SER A 84 8.85 -18.92 -2.17
N GLN A 85 10.03 -19.00 -2.80
CA GLN A 85 10.17 -19.61 -4.13
C GLN A 85 9.61 -21.05 -4.23
N GLY A 86 9.74 -21.85 -3.16
CA GLY A 86 9.16 -23.21 -3.07
C GLY A 86 7.68 -23.24 -2.69
N ARG A 87 7.11 -22.10 -2.27
CA ARG A 87 5.71 -21.91 -1.87
C ARG A 87 5.23 -22.82 -0.72
N SER A 88 6.16 -23.42 0.02
CA SER A 88 5.90 -24.15 1.28
C SER A 88 5.81 -23.23 2.50
N LEU A 89 6.18 -21.96 2.31
CA LEU A 89 6.19 -20.93 3.35
C LEU A 89 5.57 -19.65 2.79
N PHE A 90 4.71 -19.01 3.57
CA PHE A 90 4.23 -17.66 3.31
C PHE A 90 4.71 -16.74 4.43
N TYR A 91 5.42 -15.68 4.05
CA TYR A 91 5.92 -14.64 4.93
C TYR A 91 4.84 -13.59 5.13
N ALA A 92 4.21 -13.55 6.30
CA ALA A 92 3.29 -12.45 6.63
C ALA A 92 4.13 -11.21 6.99
N GLU A 93 4.07 -10.17 6.19
CA GLU A 93 4.97 -9.02 6.33
C GLU A 93 4.35 -7.93 7.21
N SER A 94 3.08 -7.61 6.96
CA SER A 94 2.42 -6.52 7.66
C SER A 94 0.90 -6.62 7.65
N TRP A 95 0.28 -5.92 8.59
CA TRP A 95 -1.16 -5.80 8.70
C TRP A 95 -1.59 -4.33 8.65
N ARG A 96 -2.44 -4.00 7.67
CA ARG A 96 -3.08 -2.69 7.53
C ARG A 96 -4.42 -2.71 8.27
N ARG A 97 -4.44 -2.09 9.45
CA ARG A 97 -5.61 -2.01 10.32
C ARG A 97 -6.64 -1.04 9.77
N LYS A 98 -7.89 -1.21 10.22
CA LYS A 98 -9.02 -0.34 9.84
C LYS A 98 -8.88 1.10 10.33
N ASP A 99 -8.10 1.32 11.38
CA ASP A 99 -7.75 2.64 11.91
C ASP A 99 -6.64 3.35 11.09
N GLY A 100 -6.17 2.74 10.00
CA GLY A 100 -5.15 3.30 9.12
C GLY A 100 -3.71 2.98 9.54
N LYS A 101 -3.50 2.32 10.69
CA LYS A 101 -2.16 1.93 11.14
C LYS A 101 -1.64 0.71 10.39
N ARG A 102 -0.31 0.59 10.31
CA ARG A 102 0.38 -0.57 9.77
C ARG A 102 1.25 -1.20 10.85
N LEU A 103 1.07 -2.49 11.10
CA LEU A 103 1.91 -3.27 12.02
C LEU A 103 2.75 -4.26 11.22
N ILE A 104 4.01 -4.45 11.62
CA ILE A 104 4.86 -5.52 11.09
C ILE A 104 4.45 -6.82 11.75
N LEU A 105 4.41 -7.89 10.95
CA LEU A 105 4.15 -9.24 11.43
C LEU A 105 5.44 -10.05 11.41
N GLU A 106 5.65 -10.80 12.48
CA GLU A 106 6.81 -11.66 12.70
C GLU A 106 6.36 -13.11 12.74
N VAL A 107 5.49 -13.50 11.81
CA VAL A 107 4.96 -14.86 11.72
C VAL A 107 5.07 -15.38 10.30
N ASP A 108 5.31 -16.69 10.21
CA ASP A 108 5.35 -17.41 8.95
C ASP A 108 4.32 -18.55 8.96
N LEU A 109 3.70 -18.77 7.80
CA LEU A 109 2.68 -19.79 7.59
C LEU A 109 3.28 -20.96 6.81
N LEU A 110 3.17 -22.17 7.34
CA LEU A 110 3.76 -23.37 6.76
C LEU A 110 2.69 -24.22 6.08
N PHE A 111 3.04 -24.70 4.90
CA PHE A 111 2.15 -25.49 4.06
C PHE A 111 2.65 -26.92 3.95
N ASP A 112 1.70 -27.83 4.04
CA ASP A 112 1.96 -29.25 3.89
C ASP A 112 2.41 -29.55 2.46
N GLY A 113 3.46 -30.37 2.31
CA GLY A 113 4.07 -30.63 1.00
C GLY A 113 3.15 -31.41 0.05
N GLU A 114 2.25 -32.23 0.58
CA GLU A 114 1.38 -33.11 -0.20
C GLU A 114 0.03 -32.45 -0.48
N THR A 115 -0.66 -32.04 0.58
CA THR A 115 -2.01 -31.48 0.54
C THR A 115 -2.00 -29.99 0.18
N ARG A 116 -0.86 -29.31 0.31
CA ARG A 116 -0.70 -27.87 0.06
C ARG A 116 -1.66 -27.02 0.90
N THR A 117 -2.00 -27.49 2.09
CA THR A 117 -2.85 -26.78 3.05
C THR A 117 -2.02 -26.19 4.18
N LEU A 118 -2.49 -25.10 4.79
CA LEU A 118 -1.88 -24.51 5.97
C LEU A 118 -1.94 -25.51 7.13
N PHE A 119 -0.80 -25.91 7.69
CA PHE A 119 -0.79 -26.80 8.86
C PHE A 119 -0.20 -26.15 10.11
N GLU A 120 0.58 -25.08 9.98
CA GLU A 120 1.22 -24.41 11.11
C GLU A 120 1.43 -22.92 10.85
N VAL A 121 1.33 -22.13 11.92
CA VAL A 121 1.71 -20.72 11.98
C VAL A 121 2.73 -20.59 13.10
N LYS A 122 3.93 -20.10 12.80
CA LYS A 122 5.03 -20.04 13.77
C LYS A 122 5.68 -18.66 13.78
N PRO A 123 6.47 -18.33 14.82
CA PRO A 123 7.24 -17.10 14.81
C PRO A 123 8.20 -17.14 13.62
N ARG A 124 8.31 -16.02 12.91
CA ARG A 124 9.37 -15.83 11.94
C ARG A 124 10.68 -15.99 12.70
N SER A 125 11.42 -17.04 12.35
CA SER A 125 12.75 -17.23 12.89
C SER A 125 13.63 -16.12 12.33
N GLY A 126 13.78 -15.03 13.08
CA GLY A 126 14.58 -13.90 12.65
C GLY A 126 16.05 -14.29 12.50
N PHE A 127 16.66 -13.81 11.41
CA PHE A 127 17.86 -13.00 11.65
C PHE A 127 17.39 -11.82 12.50
N ILE A 128 17.96 -11.69 13.71
CA ILE A 128 17.76 -10.54 14.59
C ILE A 128 18.01 -9.28 13.76
N THR A 129 16.97 -8.48 13.52
CA THR A 129 17.19 -7.13 12.99
C THR A 129 17.65 -6.30 14.17
N HIS A 130 18.90 -5.85 14.08
CA HIS A 130 19.51 -4.90 14.98
C HIS A 130 18.49 -3.81 15.37
N VAL A 131 18.13 -3.71 16.65
CA VAL A 131 17.51 -2.50 17.16
C VAL A 131 18.64 -1.47 17.19
N GLU A 132 18.68 -0.57 16.23
CA GLU A 132 19.51 0.63 16.36
C GLU A 132 18.97 1.42 17.57
N PRO A 133 19.78 1.66 18.61
CA PRO A 133 19.31 2.43 19.75
C PRO A 133 18.98 3.84 19.27
N ALA A 134 17.77 4.30 19.59
CA ALA A 134 17.38 5.67 19.37
C ALA A 134 18.32 6.60 20.15
N GLY A 135 19.22 7.27 19.44
CA GLY A 135 19.98 8.42 19.92
C GLY A 135 21.15 8.09 20.84
N ALA A 136 22.36 8.14 20.29
CA ALA A 136 23.48 8.69 21.03
C ALA A 136 23.23 10.21 21.19
N GLY A 137 23.02 10.64 22.43
CA GLY A 137 23.02 12.04 22.85
C GLY A 137 23.91 12.19 24.06
#